data_AF-A0A2V6GHI0-F1
#
_entry.id   AF-A0A2V6GHI0-F1
#
_cell.length_a   1.000
_cell.length_b   1.000
_cell.length_c   1.000
_cell.angle_alpha   90.00
_cell.angle_beta   90.00
_cell.angle_gamma   90.00
#
_symmetry.space_group_name_H-M   'P 1'
#
loop_
_entity.id
_entity.type
_entity.pdbx_description
1 polymer ?
#
loop_
_entity_poly.entity_id
_entity_poly.type
_entity_poly.pdbx_seq_one_letter_code
_entity_poly.pdbx_strand_id
1 'polypeptide(L)'
;MRFLRAFAIALITALASAFLAIFASDYLTRLYRVSDMEGQRGMAVVFLFAPLGLIVGFAIGLIVSLRSRRPGFAGFLFAQGLSILSTIALTAVVSGFAWLGADHPPKMRGKNVALEFELKIPPAISLPAEISDYSIRANLYATNRDNRYADIDIHSVTRADGFTTVPG
;
A
#
# COMPACT_ATOMS: atom_id res chain seq x y z
N MET A 1 25.86 -31.44 15.62
CA MET A 1 24.73 -31.42 14.66
C MET A 1 23.55 -30.50 15.05
N ARG A 2 23.22 -30.33 16.34
CA ARG A 2 22.06 -29.50 16.76
C ARG A 2 22.17 -28.03 16.33
N PHE A 3 23.36 -27.43 16.46
CA PHE A 3 23.61 -26.04 16.05
C PHE A 3 23.46 -25.86 14.54
N LEU A 4 24.07 -26.73 13.73
CA LEU A 4 23.97 -26.68 12.26
C LEU A 4 22.51 -26.80 11.79
N ARG A 5 21.72 -27.68 12.42
CA ARG A 5 20.28 -27.80 12.13
C ARG A 5 19.52 -26.52 12.47
N ALA A 6 19.76 -25.95 13.65
CA ALA A 6 19.10 -24.72 14.08
C ALA A 6 19.46 -23.54 13.17
N PHE A 7 20.73 -23.43 12.79
CA PHE A 7 21.22 -22.42 11.87
C PHE A 7 20.62 -22.56 10.48
N ALA A 8 20.55 -23.78 9.93
CA ALA A 8 19.91 -24.03 8.64
C ALA A 8 18.43 -23.65 8.65
N ILE A 9 17.69 -24.01 9.71
CA ILE A 9 16.28 -23.63 9.86
C ILE A 9 16.14 -22.10 9.92
N ALA A 10 16.96 -21.45 10.76
CA ALA A 10 16.94 -20.01 10.91
C ALA A 10 17.23 -19.29 9.60
N LEU A 11 18.21 -19.76 8.81
CA LEU A 11 18.56 -19.17 7.52
C LEU A 11 17.43 -19.30 6.49
N ILE A 12 16.83 -20.48 6.37
CA ILE A 12 15.70 -20.71 5.43
C ILE A 12 14.50 -19.85 5.85
N THR A 13 14.19 -19.79 7.15
CA THR A 13 13.10 -18.93 7.66
C THR A 13 13.41 -17.45 7.45
N ALA A 14 14.66 -17.01 7.61
CA ALA A 14 15.06 -15.62 7.35
C ALA A 14 14.83 -15.22 5.89
N LEU A 15 15.23 -16.07 4.94
CA LEU A 15 15.02 -15.81 3.51
C LEU A 15 13.54 -15.76 3.14
N ALA A 16 12.75 -16.72 3.65
CA ALA A 16 11.30 -16.75 3.44
C ALA A 16 10.62 -15.50 4.02
N SER A 17 11.02 -15.09 5.23
CA SER A 17 10.50 -13.90 5.91
C SER A 17 10.89 -12.59 5.21
N ALA A 18 12.13 -12.49 4.70
CA ALA A 18 12.56 -11.34 3.91
C ALA A 18 11.74 -11.22 2.62
N PHE A 19 11.51 -12.33 1.91
CA PHE A 19 10.66 -12.35 0.73
C PHE A 19 9.23 -11.92 1.06
N LEU A 20 8.64 -12.49 2.10
CA LEU A 20 7.31 -12.12 2.58
C LEU A 20 7.21 -10.62 2.94
N ALA A 21 8.23 -10.08 3.62
CA ALA A 21 8.30 -8.67 3.99
C ALA A 21 8.33 -7.75 2.77
N ILE A 22 9.01 -8.13 1.69
CA ILE A 22 9.01 -7.34 0.43
C ILE A 22 7.60 -7.18 -0.11
N PHE A 23 6.84 -8.28 -0.28
CA PHE A 23 5.48 -8.21 -0.82
C PHE A 23 4.51 -7.50 0.12
N ALA A 24 4.58 -7.80 1.42
CA ALA A 24 3.72 -7.18 2.42
C ALA A 24 3.96 -5.66 2.49
N SER A 25 5.22 -5.22 2.53
CA SER A 25 5.55 -3.80 2.60
C SER A 25 5.28 -3.04 1.31
N ASP A 26 5.54 -3.62 0.12
CA ASP A 26 5.17 -2.99 -1.16
C ASP A 26 3.64 -2.80 -1.26
N TYR A 27 2.87 -3.82 -0.89
CA TYR A 27 1.41 -3.71 -0.87
C TYR A 27 0.91 -2.63 0.10
N LEU A 28 1.40 -2.64 1.35
CA LEU A 28 0.97 -1.69 2.36
C LEU A 28 1.40 -0.26 2.02
N THR A 29 2.62 -0.05 1.54
CA THR A 29 3.09 1.30 1.16
C THR A 29 2.29 1.87 -0.01
N ARG A 30 1.84 1.04 -0.96
CA ARG A 30 0.86 1.45 -1.99
C ARG A 30 -0.49 1.80 -1.40
N LEU A 31 -0.97 0.99 -0.45
CA LEU A 31 -2.24 1.21 0.22
C LEU A 31 -2.26 2.55 0.99
N TYR A 32 -1.15 2.88 1.65
CA TYR A 32 -0.93 4.16 2.33
C TYR A 32 -0.54 5.31 1.39
N ARG A 33 -0.56 5.10 0.07
CA ARG A 33 -0.24 6.10 -0.96
C ARG A 33 1.13 6.76 -0.75
N VAL A 34 2.09 6.00 -0.22
CA VAL A 34 3.48 6.47 -0.10
C VAL A 34 4.00 6.76 -1.51
N SER A 35 4.50 7.98 -1.70
CA SER A 35 5.04 8.44 -2.98
C SER A 35 6.20 7.54 -3.43
N ASP A 36 6.23 7.24 -4.73
CA ASP A 36 7.32 6.48 -5.37
C ASP A 36 8.22 7.40 -6.22
N MET A 37 8.29 8.68 -5.86
CA MET A 37 9.22 9.61 -6.48
C MET A 37 10.64 9.05 -6.39
N GLU A 38 11.31 8.99 -7.54
CA GLU A 38 12.69 8.47 -7.66
C GLU A 38 12.88 7.02 -7.16
N GLY A 39 11.81 6.23 -7.04
CA GLY A 39 11.88 4.86 -6.54
C GLY A 39 12.12 4.76 -5.03
N GLN A 40 11.96 5.84 -4.27
CA GLN A 40 12.22 5.88 -2.82
C GLN A 40 11.42 4.83 -2.05
N ARG A 41 10.18 4.56 -2.45
CA ARG A 41 9.36 3.50 -1.84
C ARG A 41 10.00 2.14 -2.08
N GLY A 42 10.43 1.86 -3.31
CA GLY A 42 11.17 0.63 -3.64
C GLY A 42 12.45 0.49 -2.81
N MET A 43 13.19 1.58 -2.63
CA MET A 43 14.39 1.60 -1.78
C MET A 43 14.06 1.29 -0.32
N ALA A 44 12.99 1.84 0.23
CA ALA A 44 12.56 1.52 1.60
C ALA A 44 12.15 0.04 1.73
N VAL A 45 11.42 -0.52 0.75
CA VAL A 45 11.06 -1.95 0.74
C VAL A 45 12.32 -2.84 0.77
N VAL A 46 13.30 -2.55 -0.08
CA VAL A 46 14.50 -3.40 -0.23
C VAL A 46 15.53 -3.19 0.89
N PHE A 47 15.75 -1.96 1.33
CA PHE A 47 16.83 -1.64 2.28
C PHE A 47 16.39 -1.51 3.74
N LEU A 48 15.09 -1.38 4.01
CA LEU A 48 14.56 -1.34 5.37
C LEU A 48 13.72 -2.57 5.69
N PHE A 49 12.68 -2.85 4.89
CA PHE A 49 11.73 -3.92 5.22
C PHE A 49 12.28 -5.32 4.95
N ALA A 50 13.02 -5.55 3.87
CA ALA A 50 13.62 -6.85 3.60
C ALA A 50 14.66 -7.27 4.66
N PRO A 51 15.61 -6.40 5.09
CA PRO A 51 16.54 -6.72 6.17
C PRO A 51 15.85 -6.93 7.52
N LEU A 52 14.81 -6.13 7.84
CA LEU A 52 14.00 -6.36 9.03
C LEU A 52 13.31 -7.73 8.98
N GLY A 53 12.72 -8.09 7.85
CA GLY A 53 12.14 -9.42 7.63
C GLY A 53 13.16 -10.55 7.81
N LEU A 54 14.39 -10.35 7.34
CA LEU A 54 15.49 -11.29 7.51
C LEU A 54 15.84 -11.48 8.99
N ILE A 55 16.04 -10.39 9.73
CA ILE A 55 16.40 -10.41 11.15
C ILE A 55 15.31 -11.10 11.98
N VAL A 56 14.05 -10.70 11.79
CA VAL A 56 12.91 -11.26 12.52
C VAL A 56 12.71 -12.74 12.18
N GLY A 57 12.80 -13.09 10.89
CA GLY A 57 12.69 -14.48 10.43
C GLY A 57 13.81 -15.37 10.98
N PHE A 58 15.04 -14.86 11.01
CA PHE A 58 16.18 -15.56 11.61
C PHE A 58 15.95 -15.82 13.10
N ALA A 59 15.52 -14.80 13.85
CA ALA A 59 15.23 -14.93 15.27
C ALA A 59 14.13 -15.98 15.54
N ILE A 60 13.03 -15.94 14.78
CA ILE A 60 11.94 -16.91 14.90
C ILE A 60 12.43 -18.33 14.60
N GLY A 61 13.13 -18.53 13.48
CA GLY A 61 13.64 -19.85 13.10
C GLY A 61 14.66 -20.40 14.12
N LEU A 62 15.48 -19.53 14.72
CA LEU A 62 16.40 -19.91 15.78
C LEU A 62 15.66 -20.30 17.08
N ILE A 63 14.68 -19.52 17.51
CA ILE A 63 13.87 -19.82 18.70
C ILE A 63 13.10 -21.13 18.55
N VAL A 64 12.41 -21.32 17.42
CA VAL A 64 11.59 -22.52 17.16
C VAL A 64 12.49 -23.76 17.03
N SER A 65 13.61 -23.66 16.32
CA SER A 65 14.52 -24.79 16.15
C SER A 65 15.22 -25.20 17.45
N LEU A 66 15.56 -24.25 18.33
CA LEU A 66 16.14 -24.53 19.65
C LEU A 66 15.15 -25.21 20.60
N ARG A 67 13.86 -24.85 20.50
CA ARG A 67 12.76 -25.47 21.28
C ARG A 67 12.35 -26.84 20.75
N SER A 68 12.55 -27.12 19.46
CA SER A 68 12.21 -28.42 18.87
C SER A 68 13.18 -29.52 19.32
N ARG A 69 12.70 -30.44 20.15
CA ARG A 69 13.45 -31.61 20.64
C ARG A 69 13.33 -32.84 19.74
N ARG A 70 12.52 -32.80 18.68
CA ARG A 70 12.29 -33.94 17.78
C ARG A 70 13.55 -34.26 16.98
N PRO A 71 14.11 -35.49 17.04
CA PRO A 71 15.29 -35.87 16.27
C PRO A 71 14.96 -36.17 14.79
N GLY A 72 16.00 -36.29 13.98
CA GLY A 72 15.89 -36.71 12.57
C GLY A 72 15.32 -35.67 11.60
N PHE A 73 15.13 -36.10 10.35
CA PHE A 73 14.63 -35.27 9.24
C PHE A 73 13.18 -34.81 9.44
N ALA A 74 12.31 -35.68 9.96
CA ALA A 74 10.94 -35.28 10.30
C ALA A 74 10.89 -34.16 11.35
N GLY A 75 11.79 -34.18 12.34
CA GLY A 75 11.93 -33.10 13.32
C GLY A 75 12.43 -31.78 12.72
N PHE A 76 13.27 -31.85 11.68
CA PHE A 76 13.70 -30.69 10.90
C PHE A 76 12.53 -30.09 10.12
N LEU A 77 11.79 -30.90 9.33
CA LEU A 77 10.65 -30.42 8.55
C LEU A 77 9.56 -29.81 9.44
N PHE A 78 9.27 -30.44 10.58
CA PHE A 78 8.29 -29.89 11.52
C PHE A 78 8.73 -28.55 12.11
N ALA A 79 9.99 -28.44 12.52
CA ALA A 79 10.53 -27.18 13.04
C ALA A 79 10.59 -26.10 11.96
N GLN A 80 10.95 -26.46 10.73
CA GLN A 80 10.97 -25.55 9.58
C GLN A 80 9.56 -25.04 9.25
N GLY A 81 8.59 -25.94 9.13
CA GLY A 81 7.20 -25.60 8.85
C GLY A 81 6.61 -24.72 9.94
N LEU A 82 6.85 -25.05 11.21
CA LEU A 82 6.38 -24.23 12.35
C LEU A 82 7.04 -22.84 12.37
N SER A 83 8.32 -22.75 12.00
CA SER A 83 9.02 -21.47 11.92
C SER A 83 8.44 -20.57 10.83
N ILE A 84 8.23 -21.13 9.64
CA ILE A 84 7.63 -20.40 8.50
C ILE A 84 6.18 -20.00 8.83
N LEU A 85 5.39 -20.92 9.40
CA LEU A 85 4.03 -20.62 9.82
C LEU A 85 3.98 -19.48 10.84
N SER A 86 4.92 -19.46 11.79
CA SER A 86 5.03 -18.39 12.78
C SER A 86 5.36 -17.04 12.13
N THR A 87 6.28 -17.00 11.16
CA THR A 87 6.59 -15.77 10.41
C THR A 87 5.40 -15.27 9.59
N ILE A 88 4.65 -16.18 8.96
CA ILE A 88 3.44 -15.84 8.19
C ILE A 88 2.38 -15.28 9.13
N ALA A 89 2.12 -15.95 10.25
CA ALA A 89 1.13 -15.49 11.23
C ALA A 89 1.48 -14.11 11.78
N LEU A 90 2.73 -13.87 12.17
CA LEU A 90 3.18 -12.57 12.64
C LEU A 90 3.00 -11.48 11.58
N THR A 91 3.40 -11.76 10.34
CA THR A 91 3.28 -10.80 9.23
C THR A 91 1.83 -10.52 8.88
N ALA A 92 0.95 -11.52 8.96
CA ALA A 92 -0.48 -11.35 8.75
C ALA A 92 -1.10 -10.46 9.82
N VAL A 93 -0.70 -10.63 11.10
CA VAL A 93 -1.16 -9.76 12.20
C VAL A 93 -0.70 -8.33 11.98
N VAL A 94 0.59 -8.10 11.76
CA VAL A 94 1.16 -6.76 11.56
C VAL A 94 0.56 -6.09 10.33
N SER A 95 0.51 -6.79 9.20
CA SER A 95 -0.08 -6.29 7.96
C SER A 95 -1.57 -6.05 8.09
N GLY A 96 -2.29 -6.88 8.85
CA GLY A 96 -3.72 -6.71 9.11
C GLY A 96 -4.02 -5.44 9.89
N PHE A 97 -3.24 -5.13 10.93
CA PHE A 97 -3.38 -3.86 11.64
C PHE A 97 -3.08 -2.66 10.74
N ALA A 98 -2.02 -2.73 9.93
CA ALA A 98 -1.71 -1.70 8.95
C ALA A 98 -2.82 -1.54 7.90
N TRP A 99 -3.42 -2.64 7.44
CA TRP A 99 -4.52 -2.59 6.47
C TRP A 99 -5.78 -1.94 7.06
N LEU A 100 -6.10 -2.22 8.32
CA LEU A 100 -7.24 -1.60 9.02
C LEU A 100 -7.07 -0.10 9.23
N GLY A 101 -5.83 0.37 9.40
CA GLY A 101 -5.51 1.78 9.58
C GLY A 101 -5.29 2.55 8.28
N ALA A 102 -5.47 1.93 7.12
CA ALA A 102 -5.27 2.58 5.84
C ALA A 102 -6.51 3.31 5.34
N ASP A 103 -6.30 4.34 4.51
CA ASP A 103 -7.37 5.13 3.91
C ASP A 103 -8.08 4.35 2.81
N HIS A 104 -9.25 3.79 3.16
CA HIS A 104 -10.15 3.16 2.19
C HIS A 104 -11.11 4.21 1.61
N PRO A 105 -11.37 4.20 0.29
CA PRO A 105 -12.35 5.12 -0.29
C PRO A 105 -13.73 4.91 0.36
N PRO A 106 -14.46 6.00 0.69
CA PRO A 106 -15.76 5.89 1.33
C PRO A 106 -16.75 5.16 0.42
N LYS A 107 -17.47 4.20 1.01
CA LYS A 107 -18.50 3.41 0.33
C LYS A 107 -19.86 3.69 0.94
N MET A 108 -20.85 4.01 0.11
CA MET A 108 -22.27 4.03 0.50
C MET A 108 -23.00 2.91 -0.21
N ARG A 109 -23.68 2.04 0.54
CA ARG A 109 -24.40 0.87 0.00
C ARG A 109 -23.53 -0.01 -0.92
N GLY A 110 -22.25 -0.16 -0.57
CA GLY A 110 -21.28 -0.94 -1.35
C GLY A 110 -20.77 -0.29 -2.64
N LYS A 111 -21.27 0.89 -3.00
CA LYS A 111 -20.79 1.68 -4.14
C LYS A 111 -19.79 2.72 -3.66
N ASN A 112 -18.74 2.95 -4.46
CA ASN A 112 -17.80 4.04 -4.20
C ASN A 112 -18.56 5.37 -4.30
N VAL A 113 -18.33 6.24 -3.33
CA VAL A 113 -18.86 7.60 -3.37
C VAL A 113 -17.81 8.48 -4.03
N ALA A 114 -18.19 9.12 -5.12
CA ALA A 114 -17.45 10.23 -5.70
C ALA A 114 -18.07 11.54 -5.23
N LEU A 115 -17.24 12.57 -5.09
CA LEU A 115 -17.71 13.93 -4.94
C LEU A 115 -17.92 14.47 -6.35
N GLU A 116 -19.17 14.65 -6.76
CA GLU A 116 -19.53 15.33 -8.00
C GLU A 116 -19.84 16.80 -7.66
N PHE A 117 -19.40 17.73 -8.50
CA PHE A 117 -19.70 19.15 -8.35
C PHE A 117 -20.08 19.77 -9.70
N GLU A 118 -20.81 20.87 -9.62
CA GLU A 118 -21.15 21.69 -10.76
C GLU A 118 -20.72 23.12 -10.47
N LEU A 119 -19.84 23.67 -11.31
CA LEU A 119 -19.42 25.06 -11.21
C LEU A 119 -20.18 25.91 -12.22
N LYS A 120 -20.98 26.87 -11.72
CA LYS A 120 -21.63 27.88 -12.55
C LYS A 120 -20.81 29.16 -12.58
N ILE A 121 -20.33 29.51 -13.77
CA ILE A 121 -19.50 30.69 -14.01
C ILE A 121 -20.40 31.82 -14.52
N PRO A 122 -20.44 32.98 -13.82
CA PRO A 122 -21.27 34.11 -14.21
C PRO A 122 -20.73 34.82 -15.47
N PRO A 123 -21.59 35.54 -16.20
CA PRO A 123 -21.22 36.24 -17.45
C PRO A 123 -20.17 37.33 -17.26
N ALA A 124 -19.99 37.83 -16.03
CA ALA A 124 -18.97 38.82 -15.70
C ALA A 124 -17.53 38.28 -15.84
N ILE A 125 -17.36 36.95 -15.86
CA ILE A 125 -16.06 36.30 -16.01
C ILE A 125 -15.87 35.88 -17.47
N SER A 126 -14.90 36.49 -18.14
CA SER A 126 -14.56 36.17 -19.52
C SER A 126 -13.80 34.84 -19.60
N LEU A 127 -14.44 33.82 -20.16
CA LEU A 127 -13.80 32.56 -20.49
C LEU A 127 -13.27 32.58 -21.94
N PRO A 128 -12.24 31.77 -22.26
CA PRO A 128 -11.83 31.56 -23.63
C PRO A 128 -12.99 31.08 -24.51
N ALA A 129 -12.99 31.48 -25.79
CA ALA A 129 -14.03 31.08 -26.74
C ALA A 129 -14.09 29.55 -26.89
N GLU A 130 -12.91 28.91 -26.94
CA GLU A 130 -12.70 27.47 -27.02
C GLU A 130 -12.18 26.94 -25.68
N ILE A 131 -12.92 26.01 -25.07
CA ILE A 131 -12.58 25.39 -23.79
C ILE A 131 -11.82 24.11 -24.11
N SER A 132 -10.60 23.98 -23.58
CA SER A 132 -9.71 22.83 -23.75
C SER A 132 -9.30 22.24 -22.41
N ASP A 133 -8.68 21.06 -22.40
CA ASP A 133 -8.21 20.34 -21.19
C ASP A 133 -7.32 21.19 -20.25
N TYR A 134 -6.78 22.29 -20.77
CA TYR A 134 -5.90 23.20 -20.02
C TYR A 134 -6.58 24.49 -19.57
N SER A 135 -7.82 24.74 -20.01
CA SER A 135 -8.52 26.01 -19.77
C SER A 135 -9.15 26.09 -18.39
N ILE A 136 -9.61 24.96 -17.83
CA ILE A 136 -10.26 24.88 -16.53
C ILE A 136 -9.67 23.72 -15.74
N ARG A 137 -9.26 24.00 -14.50
CA ARG A 137 -8.87 22.98 -13.52
C ARG A 137 -9.57 23.28 -12.21
N ALA A 138 -10.25 22.27 -11.67
CA ALA A 138 -10.74 22.29 -10.31
C ALA A 138 -9.85 21.38 -9.47
N ASN A 139 -9.54 21.81 -8.25
CA ASN A 139 -8.92 20.94 -7.28
C ASN A 139 -9.75 20.90 -6.00
N LEU A 140 -9.75 19.74 -5.36
CA LEU A 140 -10.09 19.63 -3.97
C LEU A 140 -8.79 19.75 -3.17
N TYR A 141 -8.61 20.92 -2.56
CA TYR A 141 -7.46 21.23 -1.74
C TYR A 141 -7.83 21.16 -0.26
N ALA A 142 -7.20 20.24 0.47
CA ALA A 142 -7.25 20.22 1.93
C ALA A 142 -5.91 20.67 2.53
N THR A 143 -4.78 20.20 1.98
CA THR A 143 -3.43 20.56 2.42
C THR A 143 -2.44 20.51 1.25
N ASN A 144 -1.20 20.96 1.47
CA ASN A 144 -0.11 20.81 0.49
C ASN A 144 0.16 19.35 0.07
N ARG A 145 -0.26 18.36 0.88
CA ARG A 145 -0.11 16.93 0.59
C ARG A 145 -1.42 16.29 0.10
N ASP A 146 -2.55 16.87 0.47
CA ASP A 146 -3.89 16.45 0.05
C ASP A 146 -4.47 17.47 -0.93
N ASN A 147 -3.98 17.36 -2.18
CA ASN A 147 -4.46 18.11 -3.32
C ASN A 147 -4.80 17.11 -4.44
N ARG A 148 -6.06 17.10 -4.88
CA ARG A 148 -6.51 16.30 -6.02
C ARG A 148 -7.20 17.17 -7.05
N TYR A 149 -6.78 17.05 -8.29
CA TYR A 149 -7.50 17.64 -9.41
C TYR A 149 -8.73 16.79 -9.71
N ALA A 150 -9.83 17.47 -10.03
CA ALA A 150 -11.02 16.82 -10.56
C ALA A 150 -10.84 16.50 -12.04
N ASP A 151 -11.43 15.40 -12.47
CA ASP A 151 -11.55 15.07 -13.89
C ASP A 151 -12.76 15.84 -14.44
N ILE A 152 -12.48 16.87 -15.22
CA ILE A 152 -13.51 17.70 -15.85
C ILE A 152 -13.78 17.14 -17.24
N ASP A 153 -15.02 16.74 -17.50
CA ASP A 153 -15.45 16.42 -18.86
C ASP A 153 -15.80 17.70 -19.60
N ILE A 154 -14.89 18.11 -20.48
CA ILE A 154 -15.02 19.37 -21.22
C ILE A 154 -16.12 19.28 -22.27
N HIS A 155 -16.45 18.08 -22.74
CA HIS A 155 -17.50 17.89 -23.73
C HIS A 155 -18.91 18.07 -23.14
N SER A 156 -19.06 17.99 -21.82
CA SER A 156 -20.33 18.24 -21.12
C SER A 156 -20.47 19.68 -20.60
N VAL A 157 -19.50 20.55 -20.86
CA VAL A 157 -19.60 21.98 -20.54
C VAL A 157 -20.72 22.62 -21.36
N THR A 158 -21.65 23.26 -20.68
CA THR A 158 -22.84 23.85 -21.30
C THR A 158 -22.86 25.37 -21.10
N ARG A 159 -23.30 26.12 -22.12
CA ARG A 159 -23.54 27.56 -22.04
C ARG A 159 -25.05 27.82 -22.19
N ALA A 160 -25.69 28.34 -21.14
CA ALA A 160 -27.11 28.65 -21.12
C ALA A 160 -27.38 29.93 -20.31
N ASP A 161 -28.32 30.77 -20.77
CA ASP A 161 -28.76 31.99 -20.07
C ASP A 161 -27.62 32.95 -19.64
N GLY A 162 -26.53 32.99 -20.41
CA GLY A 162 -25.34 33.80 -20.10
C GLY A 162 -24.40 33.18 -19.06
N PHE A 163 -24.71 32.01 -18.51
CA PHE A 163 -23.85 31.25 -17.60
C PHE A 163 -23.10 30.14 -18.36
N THR A 164 -21.90 29.82 -17.89
CA THR A 164 -21.18 28.61 -18.30
C THR A 164 -21.19 27.61 -17.14
N THR A 165 -21.72 26.42 -17.38
CA THR A 165 -21.78 25.32 -16.43
C THR A 165 -20.68 24.31 -16.73
N VAL A 166 -19.85 24.01 -15.73
CA VAL A 166 -18.75 23.04 -15.82
C VAL A 166 -19.01 21.89 -14.83
N PRO A 167 -19.29 20.67 -15.30
CA PRO A 167 -19.42 19.49 -14.45
C PRO A 167 -18.05 18.88 -14.10
N GLY A 168 -17.95 18.26 -12.92
CA GLY A 168 -16.75 17.53 -12.47
C GLY A 168 -16.96 16.72 -11.20
#